data_AF-A0A1V2T9J5-F1
#
_entry.id   AF-A0A1V2T9J5-F1
#
_cell.length_a   1.000
_cell.length_b   1.000
_cell.length_c   1.000
_cell.angle_alpha   90.00
_cell.angle_beta   90.00
_cell.angle_gamma   90.00
#
_symmetry.space_group_name_H-M   'P 1'
#
loop_
_entity.id
_entity.type
_entity.pdbx_description
1 polymer ?
#
loop_
_entity_poly.entity_id
_entity_poly.type
_entity_poly.pdbx_seq_one_letter_code
_entity_poly.pdbx_strand_id
1 'polypeptide(L)' 'DPVPRARAAAALLAREAVTAMVVDCERGMVRLGLAAELAAALRGGYLRLAELTGDAVAEVVRAGSTGTPRAA' A
#
# COMPACT_ATOMS: atom_id res chain seq x y z
N ASP A 1 4.66 6.35 -19.57
CA ASP A 1 5.56 5.82 -18.54
C ASP A 1 4.75 5.34 -17.33
N PRO A 2 4.87 4.08 -16.90
CA PRO A 2 4.11 3.52 -15.78
C PRO A 2 4.42 4.15 -14.42
N VAL A 3 5.68 4.51 -14.13
CA VAL A 3 6.07 4.95 -12.77
C VAL A 3 5.49 6.33 -12.44
N PRO A 4 5.64 7.36 -13.28
CA PRO A 4 5.01 8.67 -13.04
C PRO A 4 3.49 8.59 -12.97
N ARG A 5 2.86 7.74 -13.79
CA ARG A 5 1.41 7.55 -13.78
C ARG A 5 0.94 6.93 -12.46
N ALA A 6 1.66 5.94 -11.93
CA ALA A 6 1.36 5.33 -10.64
C ALA A 6 1.48 6.34 -9.50
N ARG A 7 2.53 7.18 -9.48
CA ARG A 7 2.68 8.25 -8.47
C ARG A 7 1.56 9.28 -8.54
N ALA A 8 1.14 9.66 -9.74
CA ALA A 8 0.01 10.59 -9.91
C ALA A 8 -1.29 10.01 -9.35
N ALA A 9 -1.60 8.74 -9.65
CA ALA A 9 -2.76 8.05 -9.08
C ALA A 9 -2.67 7.92 -7.56
N ALA A 10 -1.50 7.57 -7.02
CA ALA A 10 -1.24 7.51 -5.58
C ALA A 10 -1.54 8.84 -4.89
N ALA A 11 -1.08 9.95 -5.46
CA ALA A 11 -1.34 11.28 -4.92
C ALA A 11 -2.84 11.62 -4.92
N LEU A 12 -3.60 11.23 -5.94
CA LEU A 12 -5.05 11.42 -5.99
C LEU A 12 -5.76 10.64 -4.88
N LEU A 13 -5.46 9.35 -4.75
CA LEU A 13 -6.04 8.48 -3.72
C LEU A 13 -5.70 8.96 -2.31
N ALA A 14 -4.46 9.41 -2.09
CA ALA A 14 -4.05 9.96 -0.81
C ALA A 14 -4.86 11.22 -0.46
N ARG A 15 -5.08 12.13 -1.43
CA ARG A 15 -5.88 13.35 -1.24
C ARG A 15 -7.34 13.05 -0.86
N GLU A 16 -7.88 11.96 -1.38
CA GLU A 16 -9.21 11.46 -1.05
C GLU A 16 -9.25 10.66 0.27
N ALA A 17 -8.12 10.56 0.97
CA ALA A 17 -7.96 9.80 2.21
C ALA A 17 -8.40 8.33 2.10
N VAL A 18 -8.18 7.73 0.92
CA VAL A 18 -8.49 6.31 0.69
C VAL A 18 -7.55 5.44 1.50
N THR A 19 -8.10 4.58 2.35
CA THR A 19 -7.32 3.55 3.05
C THR A 19 -6.71 2.59 2.02
N ALA A 20 -5.38 2.59 1.93
CA ALA A 20 -4.66 1.84 0.90
C ALA A 20 -3.46 1.07 1.50
N MET A 21 -3.08 0.00 0.81
CA MET A 21 -1.86 -0.75 1.06
C MET A 21 -1.14 -1.04 -0.24
N VAL A 22 0.18 -1.02 -0.23
CA VAL A 22 1.02 -1.44 -1.35
C VAL A 22 1.72 -2.74 -0.99
N VAL A 23 1.60 -3.72 -1.89
CA VAL A 23 2.32 -4.99 -1.79
C VAL A 23 3.56 -4.92 -2.69
N ASP A 24 4.73 -5.03 -2.08
CA ASP A 24 5.99 -5.16 -2.79
C ASP A 24 6.17 -6.58 -3.31
N CYS A 25 6.08 -6.71 -4.63
CA CYS A 25 6.23 -7.97 -5.35
C CYS A 25 7.66 -8.19 -5.86
N GLU A 26 8.62 -7.31 -5.56
CA GLU A 26 10.01 -7.49 -5.95
C GLU A 26 10.60 -8.77 -5.31
N ARG A 27 11.41 -9.51 -6.06
CA ARG A 27 12.03 -10.77 -5.63
C ARG A 27 13.49 -10.82 -6.07
N GLY A 28 14.32 -11.50 -5.30
CA GLY A 28 15.74 -11.72 -5.62
C GLY A 28 16.67 -10.62 -5.13
N MET A 29 17.91 -10.64 -5.62
CA MET A 29 19.01 -9.80 -5.13
C MET A 29 18.90 -8.33 -5.53
N VAL A 30 18.13 -8.01 -6.57
CA VAL A 30 17.96 -6.65 -7.08
C VAL A 30 16.58 -6.14 -6.69
N ARG A 31 16.54 -4.94 -6.11
CA ARG A 31 15.32 -4.27 -5.68
C ARG A 31 15.35 -2.81 -6.12
N LEU A 32 14.27 -2.38 -6.76
CA LEU A 32 14.10 -1.01 -7.23
C LEU A 32 13.55 -0.11 -6.13
N GLY A 33 12.87 -0.68 -5.12
CA GLY A 33 12.32 0.08 -4.00
C GLY A 33 11.08 0.91 -4.34
N LEU A 34 10.52 0.74 -5.54
CA LEU A 34 9.43 1.57 -6.05
C LEU A 34 8.15 1.37 -5.25
N ALA A 35 7.89 0.16 -4.76
CA ALA A 35 6.72 -0.14 -3.95
C ALA A 35 6.70 0.65 -2.63
N ALA A 36 7.86 0.79 -1.97
CA ALA A 36 7.98 1.55 -0.73
C ALA A 36 7.74 3.05 -0.96
N GLU A 37 8.30 3.59 -2.05
CA GLU A 37 8.07 4.98 -2.44
C GLU A 37 6.60 5.25 -2.81
N LEU A 38 5.95 4.29 -3.48
CA LEU A 38 4.54 4.40 -3.84
C LEU A 38 3.64 4.34 -2.61
N ALA A 39 3.96 3.50 -1.62
CA ALA A 39 3.25 3.44 -0.34
C ALA A 39 3.32 4.79 0.40
N ALA A 40 4.50 5.40 0.42
CA ALA A 40 4.70 6.73 1.00
C ALA A 40 3.86 7.80 0.28
N ALA A 41 3.83 7.79 -1.07
CA ALA A 41 2.99 8.70 -1.84
C ALA A 41 1.48 8.49 -1.59
N LEU A 42 1.06 7.24 -1.38
CA LEU A 42 -0.31 6.88 -1.01
C LEU A 42 -0.67 7.25 0.43
N ARG A 43 0.31 7.52 1.30
CA ARG A 43 0.15 7.50 2.77
C ARG A 43 -0.51 6.20 3.27
N GLY A 44 -0.20 5.10 2.58
CA GLY A 44 -0.76 3.77 2.83
C GLY A 44 0.22 2.85 3.54
N GLY A 45 -0.29 1.68 3.93
CA GLY A 45 0.54 0.60 4.46
C GLY A 45 1.45 0.00 3.39
N TYR A 46 2.51 -0.67 3.82
CA TYR A 46 3.48 -1.33 2.96
C TYR A 46 3.75 -2.74 3.49
N LEU A 47 3.73 -3.74 2.61
CA LEU A 47 3.99 -5.14 2.94
C LEU A 47 4.75 -5.81 1.78
N ARG A 48 5.67 -6.73 2.06
CA ARG A 48 6.29 -7.53 1.01
C ARG A 48 5.50 -8.79 0.73
N LEU A 49 5.52 -9.24 -0.52
CA LEU A 49 4.81 -10.46 -0.94
C LEU A 49 5.29 -11.71 -0.17
N ALA A 50 6.55 -11.75 0.25
CA ALA A 50 7.09 -12.83 1.09
C ALA A 50 6.46 -12.87 2.50
N GLU A 51 5.85 -11.76 2.94
CA GLU A 51 5.17 -11.61 4.23
C GLU A 51 3.65 -11.86 4.09
N LEU A 52 3.18 -12.19 2.88
CA LEU A 52 1.76 -12.39 2.56
C LEU A 52 1.29 -13.80 2.97
N THR A 53 1.05 -14.03 4.26
CA THR A 53 0.18 -15.11 4.73
C THR A 53 -1.26 -14.60 4.86
N GLY A 54 -2.26 -15.49 4.77
CA GLY A 54 -3.65 -15.08 4.95
C GLY A 54 -3.90 -14.38 6.28
N ASP A 55 -3.24 -14.85 7.34
CA ASP A 55 -3.34 -14.27 8.68
C ASP A 55 -2.65 -12.90 8.79
N ALA A 56 -1.45 -12.74 8.20
CA ALA A 56 -0.73 -11.47 8.21
C ALA A 56 -1.52 -10.38 7.46
N VAL A 57 -2.14 -10.71 6.33
CA VAL A 57 -3.00 -9.78 5.60
C VAL A 57 -4.22 -9.38 6.43
N ALA A 58 -4.88 -10.37 7.05
CA ALA A 58 -6.08 -10.11 7.84
C ALA A 58 -5.79 -9.24 9.07
N GLU A 59 -4.63 -9.41 9.72
CA GLU A 59 -4.19 -8.58 10.83
C GLU A 59 -3.97 -7.12 10.41
N VAL A 60 -3.25 -6.90 9.31
CA VAL A 60 -2.97 -5.53 8.84
C VAL A 60 -4.26 -4.82 8.42
N VAL A 61 -5.20 -5.52 7.76
CA VAL A 61 -6.52 -4.96 7.41
C VAL A 61 -7.29 -4.57 8.67
N ARG A 62 -7.29 -5.42 9.71
CA ARG A 62 -7.95 -5.10 10.99
C ARG A 62 -7.30 -3.88 11.66
N ALA A 63 -5.98 -3.83 11.73
CA ALA A 63 -5.24 -2.70 12.30
C ALA A 63 -5.47 -1.37 11.55
N GLY A 64 -5.66 -1.42 10.23
CA GLY A 64 -6.03 -0.26 9.42
C GLY A 64 -7.51 0.13 9.51
N SER A 65 -8.39 -0.78 9.94
CA SER A 65 -9.84 -0.55 10.03
C SER A 65 -10.30 0.11 11.34
N THR A 66 -9.46 0.13 12.38
CA THR A 66 -9.81 0.68 13.71
C THR A 66 -9.95 2.21 13.74
N GLY A 67 -9.83 2.90 12.60
CA GLY A 67 -9.88 4.36 12.49
C GLY A 67 -11.05 4.98 11.70
N THR A 68 -11.96 4.19 11.11
CA THR A 68 -13.04 4.75 10.28
C THR A 68 -14.41 4.25 10.75
N PRO A 69 -15.27 5.10 11.36
CA PRO A 69 -16.69 4.81 11.42
C PRO A 69 -17.18 4.66 9.98
N ARG A 70 -17.80 3.52 9.63
CA ARG A 70 -18.53 3.39 8.38
C ARG A 70 -19.63 4.46 8.36
N ALA A 71 -19.57 5.38 7.40
CA ALA A 71 -20.70 6.23 7.08
C ALA A 71 -21.88 5.32 6.68
N ALA A 72 -22.97 5.42 7.45
CA ALA A 72 -24.27 4.85 7.13
C ALA A 72 -24.97 5.69 6.06
#